data_AF-A0A890UXI5-F1
#
_entry.id   AF-A0A890UXI5-F1
#
_cell.length_a   1.000
_cell.length_b   1.000
_cell.length_c   1.000
_cell.angle_alpha   90.00
_cell.angle_beta   90.00
_cell.angle_gamma   90.00
#
_symmetry.space_group_name_H-M   'P 1'
#
loop_
_entity.id
_entity.type
_entity.pdbx_description
1 polymer ?
#
loop_
_entity_poly.entity_id
_entity_poly.type
_entity_poly.pdbx_seq_one_letter_code
_entity_poly.pdbx_strand_id
1 'polypeptide(L)' 'VAVKQVKKCSKNRLASQQSFWAELNVARLSHNNVVRVIAASACSPANQDSLGTIIMEYVGNSTLHHIIYGTGS' A
#
# COMPACT_ATOMS: atom_id res chain seq x y z
N VAL A 1 0.41 5.91 -11.84
CA VAL A 1 0.03 5.67 -10.42
C VAL A 1 0.26 4.20 -10.09
N ALA A 2 0.64 3.89 -8.86
CA ALA A 2 0.75 2.52 -8.37
C ALA A 2 -0.48 2.17 -7.52
N VAL A 3 -0.92 0.92 -7.56
CA VAL A 3 -2.10 0.44 -6.85
C VAL A 3 -1.71 -0.72 -5.93
N LYS A 4 -1.96 -0.56 -4.63
CA LYS A 4 -1.77 -1.62 -3.63
C LYS A 4 -3.14 -2.11 -3.16
N GLN A 5 -3.45 -3.37 -3.46
CA GLN A 5 -4.63 -4.06 -2.92
C GLN A 5 -4.24 -4.79 -1.64
N VAL A 6 -4.88 -4.45 -0.54
CA VAL A 6 -4.60 -5.08 0.76
C VAL A 6 -5.56 -6.24 0.93
N LYS A 7 -5.08 -7.47 1.00
CA LYS A 7 -5.93 -8.65 1.19
C LYS A 7 -6.51 -8.68 2.60
N LYS A 8 -7.72 -9.21 2.72
CA LYS A 8 -8.37 -9.42 4.01
C LYS A 8 -7.70 -10.59 4.74
N CYS A 9 -7.18 -10.35 5.93
CA CYS A 9 -6.69 -11.44 6.79
C CYS A 9 -7.82 -12.01 7.65
N SER A 10 -8.02 -13.33 7.59
CA SER A 10 -9.02 -14.04 8.41
C SER A 10 -8.49 -14.46 9.79
N LYS A 11 -7.16 -14.62 9.94
CA LYS A 11 -6.53 -15.05 11.21
C LYS A 11 -6.70 -14.01 12.33
N ASN A 12 -6.58 -12.72 12.02
CA ASN A 12 -6.86 -11.63 12.95
C ASN A 12 -7.42 -10.42 12.19
N ARG A 13 -8.74 -10.42 12.02
CA ARG A 13 -9.45 -9.41 11.23
C ARG A 13 -9.30 -8.00 11.81
N LEU A 14 -9.39 -7.85 13.14
CA LEU A 14 -9.31 -6.55 13.78
C LEU A 14 -7.90 -5.95 13.65
N ALA A 15 -6.86 -6.74 13.91
CA ALA A 15 -5.48 -6.28 13.72
C ALA A 15 -5.22 -5.89 12.26
N SER A 16 -5.69 -6.70 11.30
CA SER A 16 -5.53 -6.40 9.87
C SER A 16 -6.23 -5.11 9.45
N GLN A 17 -7.42 -4.83 9.99
CA GLN A 17 -8.12 -3.57 9.74
C GLN A 17 -7.38 -2.40 10.39
N GLN A 18 -6.99 -2.52 11.66
CA GLN A 18 -6.29 -1.46 12.37
C GLN A 18 -4.96 -1.11 11.73
N SER A 19 -4.16 -2.12 11.34
CA SER A 19 -2.90 -1.90 10.60
C SER A 19 -3.16 -1.20 9.28
N PHE A 20 -4.21 -1.59 8.55
CA PHE A 20 -4.57 -0.91 7.30
C PHE A 20 -4.94 0.56 7.52
N TRP A 21 -5.78 0.88 8.51
CA TRP A 21 -6.12 2.26 8.85
C TRP A 21 -4.87 3.06 9.27
N ALA A 22 -3.94 2.42 9.98
CA ALA A 22 -2.68 3.04 10.38
C ALA A 22 -1.77 3.34 9.16
N GLU A 23 -1.73 2.46 8.16
CA GLU A 23 -1.02 2.72 6.90
C GLU A 23 -1.60 3.97 6.18
N LEU A 24 -2.91 4.21 6.26
CA LEU A 24 -3.53 5.39 5.65
C LEU A 24 -3.09 6.72 6.28
N ASN A 25 -2.50 6.70 7.48
CA ASN A 25 -1.95 7.92 8.08
C ASN A 25 -0.86 8.57 7.20
N VAL A 26 -0.16 7.78 6.37
CA VAL A 26 0.84 8.31 5.42
C VAL A 26 0.21 9.25 4.38
N ALA A 27 -1.11 9.15 4.13
CA ALA A 27 -1.79 10.07 3.22
C ALA A 27 -1.78 11.53 3.70
N ARG A 28 -1.49 11.76 4.98
CA ARG A 28 -1.31 13.09 5.57
C ARG A 28 0.14 13.57 5.53
N LEU A 29 1.08 12.71 5.15
CA LEU A 29 2.49 13.06 5.00
C LEU A 29 2.75 13.51 3.56
N SER A 30 3.40 14.66 3.42
CA SER A 30 3.85 15.19 2.13
C SER A 30 5.33 15.52 2.24
N HIS A 31 6.18 14.63 1.72
CA HIS A 31 7.62 14.78 1.78
C HIS A 31 8.27 14.13 0.56
N ASN A 32 9.34 14.73 0.01
CA ASN A 32 9.96 14.28 -1.25
C ASN A 32 10.47 12.83 -1.23
N ASN A 33 10.83 12.33 -0.05
CA ASN A 33 11.34 10.96 0.15
C ASN A 33 10.26 9.96 0.58
N VAL A 34 9.00 10.36 0.63
CA VAL A 34 7.86 9.51 1.01
C VAL A 34 6.90 9.47 -0.16
N VAL A 35 6.54 8.26 -0.59
CA VAL A 35 5.59 8.06 -1.68
C VAL A 35 4.24 8.66 -1.30
N ARG A 36 3.79 9.63 -2.08
CA ARG A 36 2.52 10.33 -1.86
C ARG A 36 1.34 9.40 -2.16
N VAL A 37 0.45 9.26 -1.19
CA VAL A 37 -0.87 8.63 -1.40
C VAL A 37 -1.80 9.65 -2.06
N ILE A 38 -2.42 9.23 -3.15
CA ILE A 38 -3.34 10.06 -3.94
C ILE A 38 -4.77 9.84 -3.47
N ALA A 39 -5.15 8.58 -3.26
CA ALA A 39 -6.46 8.18 -2.78
C ALA A 39 -6.39 6.83 -2.08
N ALA A 40 -7.34 6.56 -1.19
CA ALA A 40 -7.49 5.26 -0.56
C ALA A 40 -8.97 4.92 -0.35
N SER A 41 -9.28 3.63 -0.39
CA SER A 41 -10.60 3.08 -0.08
C SER A 41 -10.46 2.00 0.99
N ALA A 42 -11.28 2.11 2.03
CA ALA A 42 -11.50 1.07 3.04
C ALA A 42 -12.78 0.25 2.78
N CYS A 43 -13.45 0.51 1.65
CA CYS A 43 -14.65 -0.22 1.24
C CYS A 43 -14.26 -1.26 0.19
N SER A 44 -14.27 -2.53 0.58
CA SER A 44 -14.24 -3.62 -0.38
C SER A 44 -15.69 -3.96 -0.77
N PRO A 45 -16.04 -4.00 -2.06
CA PRO A 45 -17.33 -4.52 -2.50
C PRO A 45 -17.55 -5.90 -1.88
N ALA A 46 -18.79 -6.24 -1.51
CA ALA A 46 -19.14 -7.44 -0.74
C ALA A 46 -18.62 -8.79 -1.32
N ASN A 47 -18.10 -8.78 -2.54
CA ASN A 47 -17.61 -9.94 -3.27
C ASN A 47 -16.08 -9.95 -3.54
N GLN A 48 -15.30 -9.07 -2.90
CA GLN A 48 -13.84 -9.02 -3.09
C GLN A 48 -13.10 -9.34 -1.78
N ASP A 49 -12.09 -10.22 -1.86
CA ASP A 49 -11.20 -10.61 -0.76
C ASP A 49 -10.18 -9.52 -0.35
N SER A 50 -10.46 -8.28 -0.74
CA SER A 50 -9.68 -7.12 -0.34
C SER A 50 -10.24 -6.52 0.94
N LEU A 51 -9.36 -5.95 1.75
CA LEU A 51 -9.69 -5.08 2.87
C LEU A 51 -9.80 -3.62 2.41
N GLY A 52 -9.05 -3.26 1.36
CA GLY A 52 -9.05 -1.92 0.79
C GLY A 52 -8.02 -1.75 -0.32
N THR A 53 -8.06 -0.59 -0.96
CA THR A 53 -7.15 -0.23 -2.05
C THR A 53 -6.48 1.10 -1.75
N ILE A 54 -5.16 1.16 -1.96
CA ILE A 54 -4.38 2.39 -1.85
C ILE A 54 -3.85 2.74 -3.23
N ILE A 55 -4.13 3.96 -3.68
CA ILE A 55 -3.62 4.54 -4.91
C ILE A 55 -2.55 5.54 -4.52
N MET A 56 -1.34 5.32 -5.02
CA MET A 56 -0.18 6.13 -4.71
C MET A 56 0.55 6.55 -5.99
N GLU A 57 1.43 7.53 -5.88
CA GLU A 57 2.29 7.86 -7.00
C GLU A 57 3.15 6.66 -7.42
N TYR A 58 3.54 6.66 -8.69
CA TYR A 58 4.40 5.63 -9.23
C TYR A 58 5.82 6.17 -9.31
N VAL A 59 6.74 5.59 -8.56
CA VAL A 59 8.13 6.08 -8.40
C VAL A 59 9.17 5.32 -9.23
N GLY A 60 8.73 4.33 -10.03
CA GLY A 60 9.62 3.53 -10.88
C GLY A 60 9.37 2.02 -10.78
N ASN A 61 10.13 1.27 -11.57
CA ASN A 61 10.00 -0.19 -11.69
C ASN A 61 10.94 -0.98 -10.77
N SER A 62 11.85 -0.30 -10.09
CA SER A 62 12.92 -0.94 -9.31
C SER A 62 12.82 -0.55 -7.85
N THR A 63 13.01 -1.53 -6.97
CA THR A 63 13.16 -1.27 -5.54
C THR A 63 14.60 -0.88 -5.24
N LEU A 64 14.82 -0.19 -4.11
CA LEU A 64 16.17 0.11 -3.64
C LEU A 64 17.02 -1.17 -3.50
N HIS A 65 16.40 -2.25 -3.04
CA HIS A 65 17.05 -3.57 -2.97
C HIS A 65 17.52 -4.06 -4.35
N HIS A 66 16.69 -3.91 -5.39
CA HIS A 66 17.10 -4.27 -6.75
C HIS A 66 18.23 -3.39 -7.27
N ILE A 67 18.26 -2.10 -6.95
CA ILE A 67 19.35 -1.22 -7.35
C ILE A 67 20.68 -1.59 -6.66
N ILE A 68 20.64 -1.93 -5.37
CA ILE A 68 21.85 -2.25 -4.59
C ILE A 68 22.37 -3.66 -4.91
N TYR A 69 21.48 -4.64 -5.06
CA TYR A 69 21.85 -6.06 -5.14
C TYR A 69 21.50 -6.74 -6.47
N GLY A 70 20.75 -6.09 -7.36
CA GLY A 70 20.25 -6.68 -8.61
C GLY A 70 21.23 -6.60 -9.79
N THR A 71 22.41 -6.04 -9.60
CA THR A 71 23.44 -5.86 -10.65
C THR A 71 24.36 -7.07 -10.85
N GLY A 72 23.95 -8.25 -10.36
CA GLY A 72 24.75 -9.48 -10.35
C GLY A 72 24.34 -10.56 -11.36
N SER A 73 23.72 -10.22 -12.48
CA SER A 73 23.40 -11.14 -13.58
C SER A 73 24.08 -10.74 -14.88
#